data_AF-A0A1U8D301-F1
#
_entry.id   AF-A0A1U8D301-F1
#
_cell.length_a   1.000
_cell.length_b   1.000
_cell.length_c   1.000
_cell.angle_alpha   90.00
_cell.angle_beta   90.00
_cell.angle_gamma   90.00
#
_symmetry.space_group_name_H-M   'P 1'
#
loop_
_entity.id
_entity.type
_entity.pdbx_description
1 polymer ?
#
loop_
_entity_poly.entity_id
_entity_poly.type
_entity_poly.pdbx_seq_one_letter_code
_entity_poly.pdbx_strand_id
1 'polypeptide(L)'
;MDIRRISFDTEDLSDDVIPLADVRSAVALDWDSRDDHVYWTDVSTDTISRAKWDGTGQEVVVDTSLESPAGLAIDWVTNKLYWTDAGTDRIEVANTDGSMRTVLIWENLDRPRDIVVEPMGGYMYWTDWGASPKIERAGMDASSRQVIISSNLTWPNGLAIDYGSQRLYWADAGMKTIEFAGLDGSRRKVKVALKYLLTALKASGAAFSSWQLTGARGTREGWD
;
A
#
# COMPACT_ATOMS: atom_id res chain seq x y z
N MET A 1 9.24 7.53 -12.72
CA MET A 1 9.07 7.05 -11.33
C MET A 1 10.08 5.95 -11.15
N ASP A 2 10.62 5.79 -9.96
CA ASP A 2 11.67 4.81 -9.72
C ASP A 2 11.22 3.87 -8.60
N ILE A 3 11.60 2.60 -8.68
CA ILE A 3 11.55 1.69 -7.53
C ILE A 3 12.95 1.66 -6.93
N ARG A 4 12.99 1.85 -5.61
CA ARG A 4 14.21 2.08 -4.84
C ARG A 4 14.31 1.09 -3.70
N ARG A 5 15.53 0.75 -3.31
CA ARG A 5 15.80 -0.03 -2.09
C ARG A 5 16.72 0.76 -1.17
N ILE A 6 16.57 0.47 0.11
CA ILE A 6 17.44 0.98 1.16
C ILE A 6 17.85 -0.20 2.01
N SER A 7 19.16 -0.37 2.22
CA SER A 7 19.68 -1.37 3.15
C SER A 7 19.49 -0.90 4.59
N PHE A 8 19.07 -1.81 5.47
CA PHE A 8 19.06 -1.56 6.92
C PHE A 8 20.33 -2.07 7.63
N ASP A 9 21.22 -2.75 6.91
CA ASP A 9 22.45 -3.32 7.46
C ASP A 9 23.63 -2.33 7.44
N THR A 10 23.50 -1.25 6.66
CA THR A 10 24.54 -0.24 6.48
C THR A 10 24.08 1.12 7.01
N GLU A 11 24.97 1.83 7.70
CA GLU A 11 24.66 3.16 8.28
C GLU A 11 24.41 4.23 7.20
N ASP A 12 24.88 4.00 5.98
CA ASP A 12 24.78 4.95 4.87
C ASP A 12 23.36 5.09 4.33
N LEU A 13 22.44 4.16 4.67
CA LEU A 13 21.05 4.13 4.20
C LEU A 13 20.97 4.42 2.69
N SER A 14 21.89 3.84 1.93
CA SER A 14 22.04 4.13 0.50
C SER A 14 20.74 3.82 -0.24
N ASP A 15 20.21 4.84 -0.91
CA ASP A 15 19.02 4.75 -1.75
C ASP A 15 19.42 4.35 -3.18
N ASP A 16 19.38 3.04 -3.43
CA ASP A 16 19.72 2.45 -4.72
C ASP A 16 18.48 2.36 -5.60
N VAL A 17 18.58 2.87 -6.82
CA VAL A 17 17.55 2.69 -7.86
C VAL A 17 17.69 1.30 -8.48
N ILE A 18 16.59 0.54 -8.50
CA ILE A 18 16.52 -0.71 -9.27
C ILE A 18 16.43 -0.34 -10.76
N PRO A 19 17.31 -0.86 -11.63
CA PRO A 19 17.39 -0.43 -13.03
C PRO A 19 16.26 -1.04 -13.88
N LEU A 20 15.03 -0.56 -13.66
CA LEU A 20 13.83 -1.00 -14.37
C LEU A 20 13.51 -0.09 -15.55
N ALA A 21 13.01 -0.68 -16.63
CA ALA A 21 12.50 0.04 -17.79
C ALA A 21 11.03 0.42 -17.61
N ASP A 22 10.61 1.55 -18.18
CA ASP A 22 9.21 1.92 -18.38
C ASP A 22 8.31 1.97 -17.13
N VAL A 23 8.88 2.17 -15.93
CA VAL A 23 8.10 2.44 -14.71
C VAL A 23 7.56 3.88 -14.74
N ARG A 24 6.24 4.01 -14.87
CA ARG A 24 5.58 5.31 -15.05
C ARG A 24 4.95 5.82 -13.77
N SER A 25 4.14 4.98 -13.12
CA SER A 25 3.42 5.32 -11.89
C SER A 25 3.22 4.08 -11.02
N ALA A 26 4.34 3.57 -10.48
CA ALA A 26 4.29 2.50 -9.49
C ALA A 26 3.52 2.93 -8.23
N VAL A 27 2.53 2.13 -7.79
CA VAL A 27 1.66 2.49 -6.64
C VAL A 27 1.80 1.50 -5.48
N ALA A 28 1.73 0.20 -5.76
CA ALA A 28 1.94 -0.86 -4.78
C ALA A 28 3.13 -1.73 -5.18
N LEU A 29 3.79 -2.33 -4.19
CA LEU A 29 4.86 -3.28 -4.40
C LEU A 29 4.87 -4.35 -3.31
N ASP A 30 5.37 -5.53 -3.64
CA ASP A 30 5.67 -6.59 -2.67
C ASP A 30 6.85 -7.43 -3.19
N TRP A 31 7.45 -8.24 -2.32
CA TRP A 31 8.66 -9.01 -2.62
C TRP A 31 8.48 -10.50 -2.33
N ASP A 32 8.80 -11.33 -3.31
CA ASP A 32 8.92 -12.78 -3.14
C ASP A 32 10.39 -13.15 -2.87
N SER A 33 10.65 -13.54 -1.62
CA SER A 33 11.97 -13.99 -1.17
C SER A 33 12.43 -15.34 -1.71
N ARG A 34 11.54 -16.15 -2.31
CA ARG A 34 11.90 -17.46 -2.86
C ARG A 34 12.61 -17.33 -4.20
N ASP A 35 12.04 -16.51 -5.08
CA ASP A 35 12.49 -16.33 -6.45
C ASP A 35 13.19 -14.98 -6.68
N ASP A 36 13.39 -14.19 -5.61
CA ASP A 36 14.03 -12.87 -5.60
C ASP A 36 13.35 -11.82 -6.50
N HIS A 37 12.03 -11.90 -6.66
CA HIS A 37 11.27 -10.97 -7.49
C HIS A 37 10.59 -9.88 -6.67
N VAL A 38 10.77 -8.63 -7.08
CA VAL A 38 9.95 -7.49 -6.68
C VAL A 38 8.80 -7.40 -7.68
N TYR A 39 7.58 -7.37 -7.16
CA TYR A 39 6.35 -7.14 -7.92
C TYR A 39 5.88 -5.71 -7.69
N TRP A 40 5.29 -5.10 -8.71
CA TRP A 40 4.66 -3.79 -8.56
C TRP A 40 3.45 -3.63 -9.47
N THR A 41 2.53 -2.76 -9.03
CA THR A 41 1.43 -2.28 -9.86
C THR A 41 1.81 -0.94 -10.48
N ASP A 42 1.43 -0.71 -11.74
CA ASP A 42 1.57 0.59 -12.41
C ASP A 42 0.21 1.03 -12.97
N VAL A 43 -0.33 2.10 -12.39
CA VAL A 43 -1.66 2.64 -12.73
C VAL A 43 -1.66 3.50 -13.98
N SER A 44 -0.51 3.81 -14.57
CA SER A 44 -0.43 4.54 -15.85
C SER A 44 -0.34 3.58 -17.03
N THR A 45 0.13 2.36 -16.82
CA THR A 45 0.20 1.32 -17.84
C THR A 45 -0.85 0.22 -17.65
N ASP A 46 -1.63 0.27 -16.56
CA ASP A 46 -2.61 -0.74 -16.18
C ASP A 46 -2.00 -2.14 -16.13
N THR A 47 -0.84 -2.25 -15.47
CA THR A 47 -0.09 -3.50 -15.39
C THR A 47 0.28 -3.88 -13.96
N ILE A 48 0.47 -5.18 -13.77
CA ILE A 48 1.26 -5.74 -12.68
C ILE A 48 2.50 -6.38 -13.32
N SER A 49 3.66 -5.99 -12.84
CA SER A 49 4.96 -6.39 -13.38
C SER A 49 5.83 -6.95 -12.28
N ARG A 50 6.86 -7.69 -12.67
CA ARG A 50 7.90 -8.18 -11.76
C ARG A 50 9.29 -8.06 -12.38
N ALA A 51 10.30 -8.04 -11.53
CA ALA A 51 11.71 -8.11 -11.90
C ALA A 51 12.52 -8.59 -10.69
N LYS A 52 13.73 -9.07 -10.92
CA LYS A 52 14.68 -9.26 -9.82
C LYS A 52 15.10 -7.93 -9.22
N TRP A 53 15.59 -7.95 -7.99
CA TRP A 53 16.07 -6.73 -7.31
C TRP A 53 17.28 -6.06 -7.99
N ASP A 54 17.98 -6.77 -8.88
CA ASP A 54 19.05 -6.23 -9.74
C ASP A 54 18.53 -5.65 -11.08
N GLY A 55 17.20 -5.65 -11.27
CA GLY A 55 16.49 -5.20 -12.47
C GLY A 55 16.44 -6.22 -13.61
N THR A 56 17.10 -7.38 -13.49
CA THR A 56 17.03 -8.43 -14.51
C THR A 56 15.69 -9.18 -14.48
N GLY A 57 15.35 -9.86 -15.57
CA GLY A 57 14.12 -10.66 -15.64
C GLY A 57 12.85 -9.83 -15.53
N GLN A 58 12.90 -8.55 -15.91
CA GLN A 58 11.71 -7.70 -15.92
C GLN A 58 10.67 -8.23 -16.93
N GLU A 59 9.46 -8.45 -16.44
CA GLU A 59 8.32 -8.86 -17.27
C GLU A 59 6.99 -8.35 -16.71
N VAL A 60 5.99 -8.26 -17.60
CA VAL A 60 4.61 -7.93 -17.23
C VAL A 60 3.88 -9.25 -16.99
N VAL A 61 3.28 -9.42 -15.81
CA VAL A 61 2.55 -10.65 -15.43
C VAL A 61 1.05 -10.52 -15.61
N VAL A 62 0.50 -9.30 -15.51
CA VAL A 62 -0.92 -9.00 -15.77
C VAL A 62 -1.01 -7.67 -16.50
N ASP A 63 -1.69 -7.66 -17.66
CA ASP A 63 -1.82 -6.48 -18.55
C ASP A 63 -3.23 -6.30 -19.14
N THR A 64 -4.20 -7.08 -18.66
CA THR A 64 -5.58 -7.08 -19.17
C THR A 64 -6.55 -6.82 -18.03
N SER A 65 -7.65 -6.13 -18.33
CA SER A 65 -8.74 -5.91 -17.36
C SER A 65 -8.27 -5.35 -16.02
N LEU A 66 -7.32 -4.41 -16.06
CA LEU A 66 -6.91 -3.54 -14.97
C LEU A 66 -7.27 -2.10 -15.34
N GLU A 67 -7.58 -1.29 -14.35
CA GLU A 67 -7.90 0.14 -14.53
C GLU A 67 -7.26 1.00 -13.44
N SER A 68 -7.16 0.49 -12.22
CA SER A 68 -6.43 1.18 -11.15
C SER A 68 -5.93 0.19 -10.10
N PRO A 69 -4.92 -0.64 -10.43
CA PRO A 69 -4.36 -1.61 -9.49
C PRO A 69 -3.64 -0.90 -8.34
N ALA A 70 -4.31 -0.83 -7.19
CA ALA A 70 -3.95 0.07 -6.09
C ALA A 70 -3.18 -0.61 -4.95
N GLY A 71 -3.30 -1.93 -4.83
CA GLY A 71 -2.74 -2.73 -3.74
C GLY A 71 -2.31 -4.09 -4.23
N LEU A 72 -1.29 -4.67 -3.59
CA LEU A 72 -0.63 -5.89 -4.02
C LEU A 72 -0.13 -6.67 -2.81
N ALA A 73 -0.32 -7.98 -2.81
CA ALA A 73 0.19 -8.87 -1.78
C ALA A 73 0.59 -10.24 -2.36
N ILE A 74 1.70 -10.78 -1.88
CA ILE A 74 2.20 -12.10 -2.27
C ILE A 74 1.88 -13.10 -1.17
N ASP A 75 1.18 -14.18 -1.53
CA ASP A 75 1.16 -15.39 -0.73
C ASP A 75 2.44 -16.18 -1.00
N TRP A 76 3.45 -15.91 -0.19
CA TRP A 76 4.74 -16.57 -0.25
C TRP A 76 4.67 -18.03 0.17
N VAL A 77 3.53 -18.61 0.53
CA VAL A 77 3.39 -20.04 0.83
C VAL A 77 2.91 -20.80 -0.38
N THR A 78 1.88 -20.31 -1.05
CA THR A 78 1.24 -20.99 -2.20
C THR A 78 1.60 -20.39 -3.57
N ASN A 79 2.54 -19.44 -3.60
CA ASN A 79 3.00 -18.72 -4.80
C ASN A 79 1.82 -18.10 -5.56
N LYS A 80 1.04 -17.30 -4.84
CA LYS A 80 -0.10 -16.54 -5.39
C LYS A 80 0.12 -15.05 -5.25
N LEU A 81 -0.41 -14.32 -6.19
CA LEU A 81 -0.43 -12.88 -6.25
C LEU A 81 -1.86 -12.40 -6.05
N TYR A 82 -2.10 -11.58 -5.03
CA TYR A 82 -3.38 -10.96 -4.71
C TYR A 82 -3.28 -9.47 -5.00
N TRP A 83 -4.32 -8.88 -5.59
CA TRP A 83 -4.36 -7.44 -5.80
C TRP A 83 -5.77 -6.88 -5.66
N THR A 84 -5.81 -5.59 -5.36
CA THR A 84 -7.02 -4.78 -5.39
C THR A 84 -6.95 -3.83 -6.56
N ASP A 85 -8.02 -3.77 -7.35
CA ASP A 85 -8.17 -2.79 -8.43
C ASP A 85 -9.33 -1.84 -8.10
N ALA A 86 -8.98 -0.56 -7.90
CA ALA A 86 -9.88 0.49 -7.50
C ALA A 86 -10.75 1.05 -8.63
N GLY A 87 -10.40 0.79 -9.89
CA GLY A 87 -11.17 1.23 -11.05
C GLY A 87 -12.26 0.22 -11.40
N THR A 88 -11.95 -1.07 -11.28
CA THR A 88 -12.89 -2.17 -11.57
C THR A 88 -13.65 -2.67 -10.36
N ASP A 89 -13.37 -2.14 -9.17
CA ASP A 89 -13.93 -2.56 -7.87
C ASP A 89 -13.80 -4.08 -7.63
N ARG A 90 -12.58 -4.60 -7.81
CA ARG A 90 -12.29 -6.04 -7.67
C ARG A 90 -11.11 -6.35 -6.76
N ILE A 91 -11.20 -7.51 -6.14
CA ILE A 91 -10.06 -8.23 -5.56
C ILE A 91 -9.89 -9.51 -6.34
N GLU A 92 -8.68 -9.76 -6.80
CA GLU A 92 -8.36 -10.89 -7.65
C GLU A 92 -7.12 -11.61 -7.17
N VAL A 93 -6.96 -12.84 -7.64
CA VAL A 93 -5.81 -13.69 -7.36
C VAL A 93 -5.34 -14.38 -8.64
N ALA A 94 -4.04 -14.58 -8.77
CA ALA A 94 -3.41 -15.38 -9.82
C ALA A 94 -2.20 -16.13 -9.23
N ASN A 95 -1.62 -17.06 -9.99
CA ASN A 95 -0.25 -17.50 -9.75
C ASN A 95 0.70 -16.30 -9.93
N THR A 96 1.89 -16.41 -9.35
CA THR A 96 2.95 -15.37 -9.43
C THR A 96 3.48 -15.11 -10.85
N ASP A 97 3.13 -15.95 -11.82
CA ASP A 97 3.38 -15.77 -13.26
C ASP A 97 2.17 -15.20 -14.03
N GLY A 98 1.09 -14.83 -13.34
CA GLY A 98 -0.15 -14.30 -13.92
C GLY A 98 -1.16 -15.37 -14.37
N SER A 99 -0.79 -16.65 -14.36
CA SER A 99 -1.71 -17.73 -14.76
C SER A 99 -2.78 -18.03 -13.70
N MET A 100 -3.83 -18.75 -14.09
CA MET A 100 -4.95 -19.15 -13.19
C MET A 100 -5.64 -17.97 -12.48
N ARG A 101 -5.71 -16.82 -13.15
CA ARG A 101 -6.40 -15.62 -12.66
C ARG A 101 -7.87 -15.89 -12.32
N THR A 102 -8.30 -15.44 -11.14
CA THR A 102 -9.65 -15.60 -10.61
C THR A 102 -10.07 -14.33 -9.87
N VAL A 103 -11.30 -13.87 -10.09
CA VAL A 103 -11.91 -12.79 -9.30
C VAL A 103 -12.45 -13.38 -7.99
N LEU A 104 -12.01 -12.84 -6.86
CA LEU A 104 -12.42 -13.29 -5.53
C LEU A 104 -13.59 -12.48 -4.98
N ILE A 105 -13.49 -11.15 -5.04
CA ILE A 105 -14.50 -10.22 -4.51
C ILE A 105 -14.81 -9.17 -5.56
N TRP A 106 -16.09 -8.96 -5.85
CA TRP A 106 -16.59 -7.90 -6.76
C TRP A 106 -17.89 -7.24 -6.28
N GLU A 107 -18.58 -7.85 -5.31
CA GLU A 107 -19.82 -7.29 -4.76
C GLU A 107 -19.54 -6.40 -3.55
N ASN A 108 -20.28 -5.31 -3.39
CA ASN A 108 -20.18 -4.42 -2.23
C ASN A 108 -18.73 -3.96 -1.93
N LEU A 109 -17.99 -3.67 -3.00
CA LEU A 109 -16.64 -3.13 -2.97
C LEU A 109 -16.69 -1.77 -3.68
N ASP A 110 -16.09 -0.75 -3.08
CA ASP A 110 -16.12 0.63 -3.59
C ASP A 110 -14.74 1.25 -3.37
N ARG A 111 -13.89 1.22 -4.39
CA ARG A 111 -12.47 1.64 -4.31
C ARG A 111 -11.69 0.86 -3.26
N PRO A 112 -11.49 -0.46 -3.44
CA PRO A 112 -10.51 -1.19 -2.65
C PRO A 112 -9.10 -0.59 -2.89
N ARG A 113 -8.25 -0.56 -1.86
CA ARG A 113 -6.97 0.17 -1.93
C ARG A 113 -5.75 -0.66 -1.59
N ASP A 114 -5.50 -0.92 -0.32
CA ASP A 114 -4.39 -1.77 0.09
C ASP A 114 -4.90 -3.16 0.47
N ILE A 115 -4.03 -4.16 0.33
CA ILE A 115 -4.30 -5.56 0.64
C ILE A 115 -3.06 -6.21 1.25
N VAL A 116 -3.27 -7.05 2.27
CA VAL A 116 -2.24 -7.89 2.88
C VAL A 116 -2.81 -9.28 3.12
N VAL A 117 -1.95 -10.30 3.08
CA VAL A 117 -2.33 -11.70 3.28
C VAL A 117 -1.67 -12.28 4.54
N GLU A 118 -2.36 -13.21 5.20
CA GLU A 118 -1.83 -14.03 6.28
C GLU A 118 -1.95 -15.52 5.86
N PRO A 119 -0.98 -16.06 5.10
CA PRO A 119 -1.06 -17.42 4.57
C PRO A 119 -1.18 -18.51 5.65
N MET A 120 -0.63 -18.27 6.84
CA MET A 120 -0.70 -19.22 7.97
C MET A 120 -2.08 -19.26 8.64
N GLY A 121 -2.80 -18.14 8.64
CA GLY A 121 -4.19 -18.07 9.11
C GLY A 121 -5.21 -18.32 8.00
N GLY A 122 -4.80 -18.25 6.74
CA GLY A 122 -5.65 -18.41 5.57
C GLY A 122 -6.55 -17.20 5.31
N TYR A 123 -6.16 -16.01 5.76
CA TYR A 123 -6.95 -14.77 5.63
C TYR A 123 -6.28 -13.73 4.73
N MET A 124 -7.09 -12.94 4.06
CA MET A 124 -6.68 -11.69 3.42
C MET A 124 -7.42 -10.51 4.06
N TYR A 125 -6.77 -9.36 4.08
CA TYR A 125 -7.27 -8.12 4.67
C TYR A 125 -7.11 -7.01 3.65
N TRP A 126 -8.13 -6.17 3.50
CA TRP A 126 -8.05 -5.03 2.60
C TRP A 126 -8.76 -3.81 3.16
N THR A 127 -8.35 -2.66 2.66
CA THR A 127 -9.03 -1.37 2.90
C THR A 127 -9.93 -1.04 1.72
N ASP A 128 -11.09 -0.48 2.02
CA ASP A 128 -12.00 0.13 1.05
C ASP A 128 -12.25 1.56 1.54
N TRP A 129 -12.03 2.55 0.66
CA TRP A 129 -12.10 3.97 0.99
C TRP A 129 -13.19 4.70 0.20
N GLY A 130 -14.16 3.95 -0.32
CA GLY A 130 -15.31 4.47 -1.04
C GLY A 130 -16.26 5.29 -0.17
N ALA A 131 -17.53 5.33 -0.54
CA ALA A 131 -18.54 6.10 0.18
C ALA A 131 -18.72 5.66 1.65
N SER A 132 -18.40 4.40 1.96
CA SER A 132 -18.44 3.85 3.33
C SER A 132 -17.09 3.20 3.69
N PRO A 133 -16.08 4.00 4.10
CA PRO A 133 -14.74 3.50 4.36
C PRO A 133 -14.72 2.41 5.44
N LYS A 134 -14.00 1.33 5.14
CA LYS A 134 -13.98 0.11 5.95
C LYS A 134 -12.67 -0.66 5.76
N ILE A 135 -12.36 -1.48 6.76
CA ILE A 135 -11.35 -2.53 6.67
C ILE A 135 -12.08 -3.84 6.82
N GLU A 136 -11.84 -4.73 5.87
CA GLU A 136 -12.49 -6.04 5.80
C GLU A 136 -11.44 -7.15 5.85
N ARG A 137 -11.92 -8.35 6.18
CA ARG A 137 -11.18 -9.58 6.03
C ARG A 137 -12.04 -10.65 5.38
N ALA A 138 -11.41 -11.61 4.74
CA ALA A 138 -12.05 -12.84 4.27
C ALA A 138 -11.01 -13.96 4.26
N GLY A 139 -11.46 -15.21 4.14
CA GLY A 139 -10.58 -16.28 3.72
C GLY A 139 -9.92 -15.94 2.39
N MET A 140 -8.70 -16.43 2.17
CA MET A 140 -7.97 -16.24 0.91
C MET A 140 -8.65 -16.89 -0.31
N ASP A 141 -9.72 -17.65 -0.07
CA ASP A 141 -10.67 -18.22 -1.02
C ASP A 141 -11.99 -17.43 -1.12
N ALA A 142 -12.02 -16.19 -0.59
CA ALA A 142 -13.18 -15.31 -0.44
C ALA A 142 -14.26 -15.76 0.56
N SER A 143 -14.05 -16.86 1.29
CA SER A 143 -15.03 -17.32 2.29
C SER A 143 -15.10 -16.41 3.52
N SER A 144 -16.21 -16.48 4.26
CA SER A 144 -16.34 -15.83 5.58
C SER A 144 -15.98 -14.33 5.61
N ARG A 145 -16.30 -13.59 4.54
CA ARG A 145 -16.07 -12.14 4.44
C ARG A 145 -16.74 -11.39 5.60
N GLN A 146 -15.98 -10.51 6.25
CA GLN A 146 -16.40 -9.74 7.41
C GLN A 146 -15.80 -8.33 7.38
N VAL A 147 -16.62 -7.34 7.71
CA VAL A 147 -16.13 -5.99 8.05
C VAL A 147 -15.60 -6.01 9.47
N ILE A 148 -14.31 -5.70 9.66
CA ILE A 148 -13.66 -5.71 10.98
C ILE A 148 -13.48 -4.30 11.56
N ILE A 149 -13.41 -3.27 10.72
CA ILE A 149 -13.39 -1.86 11.14
C ILE A 149 -14.29 -1.05 10.20
N SER A 150 -15.23 -0.29 10.74
CA SER A 150 -16.20 0.50 9.96
C SER A 150 -16.46 1.91 10.51
N SER A 151 -15.68 2.33 11.51
CA SER A 151 -15.85 3.62 12.18
C SER A 151 -14.53 4.36 12.26
N ASN A 152 -14.59 5.70 12.32
CA ASN A 152 -13.39 6.54 12.41
C ASN A 152 -12.36 6.19 11.33
N LEU A 153 -12.83 6.06 10.10
CA LEU A 153 -12.03 5.87 8.90
C LEU A 153 -12.41 6.97 7.90
N THR A 154 -11.44 7.48 7.17
CA THR A 154 -11.64 8.43 6.08
C THR A 154 -10.93 7.92 4.84
N TRP A 155 -9.60 7.81 4.86
CA TRP A 155 -8.80 7.29 3.74
C TRP A 155 -7.79 6.26 4.25
N PRO A 156 -8.24 5.05 4.61
CA PRO A 156 -7.34 3.97 5.00
C PRO A 156 -6.56 3.50 3.77
N ASN A 157 -5.28 3.89 3.70
CA ASN A 157 -4.47 3.79 2.48
C ASN A 157 -3.36 2.74 2.57
N GLY A 158 -3.04 2.26 3.78
CA GLY A 158 -1.97 1.30 3.99
C GLY A 158 -2.32 0.32 5.11
N LEU A 159 -1.91 -0.93 4.95
CA LEU A 159 -2.06 -2.05 5.87
C LEU A 159 -0.70 -2.69 6.13
N ALA A 160 -0.54 -3.25 7.32
CA ALA A 160 0.58 -4.14 7.62
C ALA A 160 0.18 -5.14 8.70
N ILE A 161 0.68 -6.37 8.59
CA ILE A 161 0.50 -7.39 9.62
C ILE A 161 1.79 -7.54 10.43
N ASP A 162 1.65 -7.51 11.75
CA ASP A 162 2.65 -8.06 12.66
C ASP A 162 2.24 -9.49 13.01
N TYR A 163 2.86 -10.46 12.32
CA TYR A 163 2.56 -11.88 12.48
C TYR A 163 2.86 -12.38 13.89
N GLY A 164 3.90 -11.85 14.54
CA GLY A 164 4.34 -12.29 15.86
C GLY A 164 3.39 -11.85 16.98
N SER A 165 2.81 -10.66 16.86
CA SER A 165 1.83 -10.16 17.84
C SER A 165 0.36 -10.28 17.40
N GLN A 166 0.12 -10.83 16.20
CA GLN A 166 -1.21 -11.04 15.62
C GLN A 166 -2.01 -9.74 15.56
N ARG A 167 -1.39 -8.68 15.00
CA ARG A 167 -1.96 -7.34 14.88
C ARG A 167 -2.01 -6.87 13.45
N LEU A 168 -3.14 -6.28 13.09
CA LEU A 168 -3.32 -5.53 11.84
C LEU A 168 -3.11 -4.05 12.14
N TYR A 169 -2.17 -3.42 11.45
CA TYR A 169 -1.92 -1.98 11.47
C TYR A 169 -2.52 -1.35 10.23
N TRP A 170 -2.98 -0.11 10.35
CA TRP A 170 -3.37 0.68 9.18
C TRP A 170 -2.98 2.15 9.33
N ALA A 171 -2.70 2.78 8.20
CA ALA A 171 -2.50 4.21 8.07
C ALA A 171 -3.71 4.84 7.39
N ASP A 172 -4.34 5.80 8.06
CA ASP A 172 -5.45 6.57 7.51
C ASP A 172 -5.01 8.00 7.22
N ALA A 173 -4.94 8.34 5.93
CA ALA A 173 -4.44 9.62 5.46
C ALA A 173 -5.41 10.77 5.77
N GLY A 174 -6.73 10.51 5.77
CA GLY A 174 -7.75 11.50 6.07
C GLY A 174 -7.83 11.79 7.56
N MET A 175 -7.75 10.75 8.39
CA MET A 175 -7.71 10.84 9.85
C MET A 175 -6.34 11.29 10.39
N LYS A 176 -5.28 11.14 9.57
CA LYS A 176 -3.89 11.46 9.94
C LYS A 176 -3.42 10.61 11.14
N THR A 177 -3.75 9.33 11.13
CA THR A 177 -3.46 8.37 12.19
C THR A 177 -2.79 7.11 11.65
N ILE A 178 -2.02 6.47 12.53
CA ILE A 178 -1.66 5.06 12.42
C ILE A 178 -2.29 4.36 13.62
N GLU A 179 -3.06 3.33 13.33
CA GLU A 179 -3.80 2.55 14.33
C GLU A 179 -3.50 1.07 14.17
N PHE A 180 -3.91 0.28 15.14
CA PHE A 180 -3.87 -1.17 15.05
C PHE A 180 -4.99 -1.83 15.84
N ALA A 181 -5.28 -3.08 15.50
CA ALA A 181 -6.20 -3.95 16.20
C ALA A 181 -5.66 -5.39 16.15
N GLY A 182 -6.33 -6.32 16.83
CA GLY A 182 -6.17 -7.75 16.53
C GLY A 182 -6.63 -8.05 15.10
N LEU A 183 -6.22 -9.20 14.56
CA LEU A 183 -6.61 -9.67 13.22
C LEU A 183 -8.13 -9.89 13.05
N ASP A 184 -8.90 -9.85 14.12
CA ASP A 184 -10.37 -9.88 14.14
C ASP A 184 -11.02 -8.50 14.32
N GLY A 185 -10.22 -7.43 14.33
CA GLY A 185 -10.68 -6.07 14.63
C GLY A 185 -10.80 -5.76 16.13
N SER A 186 -10.53 -6.73 17.02
CA SER A 186 -10.63 -6.53 18.46
C SER A 186 -9.52 -5.60 19.00
N ARG A 187 -9.75 -5.02 20.18
CA ARG A 187 -8.72 -4.27 20.94
C ARG A 187 -8.05 -3.15 20.13
N ARG A 188 -8.81 -2.45 19.27
CA ARG A 188 -8.35 -1.30 18.48
C ARG A 188 -7.66 -0.24 19.37
N LYS A 189 -6.51 0.24 18.93
CA LYS A 189 -5.73 1.30 19.57
C LYS A 189 -5.11 2.24 18.54
N VAL A 190 -4.98 3.51 18.92
CA VAL A 190 -4.25 4.52 18.15
C VAL A 190 -2.78 4.48 18.55
N LYS A 191 -1.87 4.26 17.59
CA LYS A 191 -0.41 4.25 17.84
C LYS A 191 0.20 5.63 17.62
N VAL A 192 -0.18 6.30 16.53
CA VAL A 192 0.27 7.66 16.21
C VAL A 192 -0.95 8.47 15.77
N ALA A 193 -1.10 9.68 16.32
CA ALA A 193 -2.01 10.67 15.75
C ALA A 193 -1.27 12.00 15.61
N LEU A 194 -1.36 12.62 14.43
CA LEU A 194 -0.70 13.90 14.15
C LEU A 194 -1.21 15.04 15.07
N LYS A 195 -2.43 14.92 15.62
CA LYS A 195 -2.94 15.83 16.66
C LYS A 195 -2.10 15.78 17.95
N TYR A 196 -1.57 14.62 18.32
CA TYR A 196 -0.69 14.47 19.48
C TYR A 196 0.74 14.91 19.17
N LEU A 197 1.21 14.76 17.93
CA LEU A 197 2.53 15.24 17.51
C LEU A 197 2.61 16.77 17.55
N LEU A 198 1.60 17.48 17.06
CA LEU A 198 1.53 18.95 17.17
C LEU A 198 1.38 19.42 18.63
N THR A 199 0.66 18.67 19.46
CA THR A 199 0.52 19.00 20.89
C THR A 199 1.82 18.75 21.66
N ALA A 200 2.51 17.63 21.37
CA ALA A 200 3.81 17.30 21.95
C ALA A 200 4.93 18.24 21.46
N LEU A 201 4.89 18.68 20.20
CA LEU A 201 5.81 19.69 19.66
C LEU A 201 5.58 21.07 20.29
N LYS A 202 4.31 21.45 20.51
CA LYS A 202 3.97 22.67 21.27
C LYS A 202 4.37 22.57 22.75
N ALA A 203 4.19 21.41 23.37
CA ALA A 203 4.54 21.16 24.78
C ALA A 203 6.06 21.04 25.02
N SER A 204 6.84 20.61 24.01
CA SER A 204 8.30 20.50 24.09
C SER A 204 9.03 21.81 23.76
N GLY A 205 8.31 22.88 23.44
CA GLY A 205 8.91 24.21 23.21
C GLY A 205 9.77 24.31 21.96
N ALA A 206 9.68 23.37 21.03
CA ALA A 206 10.40 23.43 19.76
C ALA A 206 9.81 24.55 18.87
N ALA A 207 10.41 25.74 18.96
CA ALA A 207 10.07 26.88 18.11
C ALA A 207 10.60 26.65 16.70
N PHE A 208 9.70 26.47 15.73
CA PHE A 208 10.03 26.64 14.33
C PHE A 208 9.55 28.01 13.88
N SER A 209 10.49 28.88 13.49
CA SER A 209 10.19 30.14 12.80
C SER A 209 9.50 29.83 11.48
N SER A 210 8.37 30.50 11.24
CA SER A 210 7.55 30.36 10.04
C SER A 210 8.36 30.53 8.75
N TRP A 211 8.34 29.53 7.88
CA TRP A 211 8.73 29.70 6.48
C TRP A 211 7.63 30.50 5.78
N GLN A 212 7.92 31.76 5.43
CA GLN A 212 7.14 32.50 4.45
C GLN A 212 7.41 31.89 3.07
N LEU A 213 6.33 31.57 2.35
CA LEU A 213 6.37 31.26 0.92
C LEU A 213 6.86 32.51 0.16
N THR A 214 8.15 32.61 -0.12
CA THR A 214 8.64 33.53 -1.16
C THR A 214 8.40 32.88 -2.52
N GLY A 215 7.27 33.21 -3.14
CA GLY A 215 7.07 33.03 -4.56
C GLY A 215 7.90 34.06 -5.33
N ALA A 216 9.03 33.63 -5.89
CA ALA A 216 9.79 34.41 -6.84
C ALA A 216 9.04 34.46 -8.19
N ARG A 217 8.72 35.67 -8.66
CA ARG A 217 8.66 36.01 -10.08
C ARG A 217 9.47 37.29 -10.28
N GLY A 218 10.61 37.18 -10.98
CA GLY A 218 11.14 38.30 -11.78
C GLY A 218 10.13 38.61 -12.90
N THR A 219 10.05 39.83 -13.42
CA THR A 219 11.14 40.57 -14.08
C THR A 219 10.83 42.08 -14.21
N ARG A 220 11.91 42.90 -14.21
CA ARG A 220 12.13 44.17 -14.98
C ARG A 220 11.19 45.39 -14.70
N GLU A 221 11.59 46.66 -14.63
CA GLU A 221 12.72 47.49 -15.06
C GLU A 221 12.85 48.74 -14.15
N GLY A 222 13.95 49.50 -14.29
CA GLY A 222 13.96 50.94 -14.04
C GLY A 222 15.08 51.45 -13.13
N TRP A 223 16.18 51.88 -13.73
CA TRP A 223 17.16 52.76 -13.10
C TRP A 223 16.65 54.20 -13.17
N ASP A 224 16.54 54.86 -12.02
CA ASP A 224 17.07 56.20 -11.69
C ASP A 224 16.78 56.53 -10.22
#